data_AF-A0A8T7D6R4-F1
#
_entry.id   AF-A0A8T7D6R4-F1
#
_cell.length_a   1.000
_cell.length_b   1.000
_cell.length_c   1.000
_cell.angle_alpha   90.00
_cell.angle_beta   90.00
_cell.angle_gamma   90.00
#
_symmetry.space_group_name_H-M   'P 1'
#
loop_
_entity.id
_entity.type
_entity.pdbx_description
1 polymer ?
#
loop_
_entity_poly.entity_id
_entity_poly.type
_entity_poly.pdbx_seq_one_letter_code
_entity_poly.pdbx_strand_id
1 'polypeptide(L)'
;QRDDVDRLRQGFEFRLPNDPITPALILAIMEIEAWFLAEYSHFLRIHPKLSTERIRREFDFDPANDDMALRDRPAEDLENIYFLEAIPYHKTREHVGRTVNSLDFSIIQNQVATKISDLGKLVRVIEPFFQAL
;
A
#
# COMPACT_ATOMS: atom_id res chain seq x y z
N GLN A 1 11.00 -0.77 13.88
CA GLN A 1 9.93 -1.71 14.29
C GLN A 1 8.62 -0.95 14.43
N ARG A 2 7.45 -1.61 14.47
CA ARG A 2 6.14 -0.91 14.58
C ARG A 2 6.07 0.02 15.80
N ASP A 3 6.75 -0.34 16.89
CA ASP A 3 6.86 0.47 18.11
C ASP A 3 7.56 1.83 17.91
N ASP A 4 8.31 2.01 16.81
CA ASP A 4 8.93 3.29 16.48
C ASP A 4 7.96 4.28 15.81
N VAL A 5 6.82 3.79 15.28
CA VAL A 5 5.83 4.61 14.57
C VAL A 5 5.23 5.68 15.49
N ASP A 6 4.88 5.32 16.73
CA ASP A 6 4.30 6.26 17.68
C ASP A 6 5.31 7.33 18.11
N ARG A 7 6.57 6.92 18.31
CA ARG A 7 7.67 7.87 18.62
C ARG A 7 7.93 8.83 17.46
N LEU A 8 7.89 8.34 16.22
CA LEU A 8 8.03 9.18 15.03
C LEU A 8 6.89 10.19 14.91
N ARG A 9 5.65 9.77 15.14
CA ARG A 9 4.47 10.67 15.13
C ARG A 9 4.59 11.76 16.20
N GLN A 10 4.93 11.39 17.43
CA GLN A 10 5.14 12.36 18.52
C GLN A 10 6.28 13.35 18.22
N GLY A 11 7.40 12.86 17.65
CA GLY A 11 8.52 13.70 17.27
C GLY A 11 8.18 14.70 16.15
N PHE A 12 7.34 14.28 15.20
CA PHE A 12 6.89 15.12 14.09
C PHE A 12 6.00 16.28 14.57
N GLU A 13 5.05 16.01 15.47
CA GLU A 13 4.14 17.04 15.99
C GLU A 13 4.88 18.09 16.85
N PHE A 14 5.94 17.70 17.56
CA PHE A 14 6.61 18.58 18.52
C PHE A 14 7.77 19.40 17.94
N ARG A 15 8.44 18.93 16.88
CA ARG A 15 9.73 19.51 16.42
C ARG A 15 9.65 20.33 15.13
N LEU A 16 8.55 20.27 14.39
CA LEU A 16 8.42 20.99 13.13
C LEU A 16 7.75 22.35 13.35
N PRO A 17 8.28 23.44 12.75
CA PRO A 17 7.55 24.70 12.63
C PRO A 17 6.30 24.48 11.77
N ASN A 18 5.14 24.92 12.28
CA ASN A 18 3.82 24.65 11.68
C ASN A 18 3.15 25.91 11.11
N ASP A 19 3.90 27.01 11.03
CA ASP A 19 3.46 28.34 10.56
C ASP A 19 4.44 28.83 9.48
N PRO A 20 3.97 29.26 8.28
CA PRO A 20 2.57 29.37 7.85
C PRO A 20 1.94 28.09 7.31
N ILE A 21 2.69 26.99 7.24
CA ILE A 21 2.23 25.73 6.63
C ILE A 21 2.29 24.63 7.67
N THR A 22 1.18 23.92 7.87
CA THR A 22 1.12 22.72 8.71
C THR A 22 1.55 21.51 7.88
N PRO A 23 2.69 20.87 8.20
CA PRO A 23 3.13 19.69 7.46
C PRO A 23 2.28 18.47 7.87
N ALA A 24 1.99 17.58 6.92
CA ALA A 24 1.28 16.33 7.18
C ALA A 24 2.24 15.14 7.11
N LEU A 25 2.40 14.40 8.21
CA LEU A 25 3.08 13.11 8.20
C LEU A 25 2.14 12.02 7.70
N ILE A 26 2.53 11.38 6.61
CA ILE A 26 1.92 10.18 6.05
C ILE A 26 2.97 9.07 6.11
N LEU A 27 2.67 7.98 6.81
CA LEU A 27 3.58 6.84 6.89
C LEU A 27 3.06 5.71 5.99
N ALA A 28 3.86 5.32 5.00
CA ALA A 28 3.71 3.99 4.40
C ALA A 28 4.26 2.99 5.42
N ILE A 29 3.45 2.60 6.42
CA ILE A 29 3.89 1.75 7.53
C ILE A 29 4.58 0.51 6.97
N MET A 30 5.86 0.39 7.29
CA MET A 30 6.78 -0.64 6.82
C MET A 30 7.07 -0.55 5.31
N GLU A 31 6.09 -0.72 4.43
CA GLU A 31 6.28 -0.69 2.97
C GLU A 31 5.00 -0.26 2.23
N ILE A 32 5.13 0.52 1.13
CA ILE A 32 3.99 0.90 0.28
C ILE A 32 3.35 -0.33 -0.38
N GLU A 33 4.13 -1.39 -0.52
CA GLU A 33 3.72 -2.69 -1.03
C GLU A 33 2.57 -3.31 -0.21
N ALA A 34 2.39 -2.95 1.06
CA ALA A 34 1.19 -3.33 1.83
C ALA A 34 -0.10 -2.78 1.20
N TRP A 35 -0.04 -1.57 0.62
CA TRP A 35 -1.18 -0.97 -0.08
C TRP A 35 -1.43 -1.70 -1.41
N PHE A 36 -0.36 -2.16 -2.09
CA PHE A 36 -0.49 -2.95 -3.31
C PHE A 36 -1.10 -4.31 -3.03
N LEU A 37 -0.66 -5.00 -1.97
CA LEU A 37 -1.27 -6.24 -1.52
C LEU A 37 -2.78 -6.06 -1.23
N ALA A 38 -3.15 -4.97 -0.54
CA ALA A 38 -4.54 -4.70 -0.17
C ALA A 38 -5.42 -4.32 -1.38
N GLU A 39 -4.84 -3.76 -2.44
CA GLU A 39 -5.50 -3.58 -3.74
C GLU A 39 -5.44 -4.90 -4.51
N TYR A 40 -6.05 -5.96 -4.01
CA TYR A 40 -5.88 -7.31 -4.54
C TYR A 40 -6.34 -7.51 -6.00
N SER A 41 -7.06 -6.57 -6.62
CA SER A 41 -7.58 -6.75 -7.98
C SER A 41 -6.48 -6.70 -9.05
N HIS A 42 -5.35 -6.03 -8.79
CA HIS A 42 -4.25 -5.93 -9.74
C HIS A 42 -3.60 -7.28 -10.07
N PHE A 43 -3.64 -8.26 -9.18
CA PHE A 43 -3.00 -9.56 -9.39
C PHE A 43 -3.50 -10.25 -10.67
N LEU A 44 -4.82 -10.25 -10.89
CA LEU A 44 -5.43 -10.80 -12.10
C LEU A 44 -5.12 -9.98 -13.35
N ARG A 45 -4.88 -8.66 -13.21
CA ARG A 45 -4.44 -7.80 -14.33
C ARG A 45 -2.98 -8.04 -14.70
N ILE A 46 -2.14 -8.41 -13.74
CA ILE A 46 -0.75 -8.81 -13.98
C ILE A 46 -0.69 -10.19 -14.63
N HIS A 47 -1.42 -11.16 -14.09
CA HIS A 47 -1.46 -12.50 -14.65
C HIS A 47 -2.77 -13.24 -14.28
N PRO A 48 -3.46 -13.87 -15.25
CA PRO A 48 -4.79 -14.46 -15.03
C PRO A 48 -4.81 -15.61 -14.02
N LYS A 49 -3.66 -16.20 -13.70
CA LYS A 49 -3.56 -17.27 -12.69
C LYS A 49 -3.24 -16.79 -11.27
N LEU A 50 -3.04 -15.48 -11.05
CA LEU A 50 -2.82 -14.91 -9.72
C LEU A 50 -4.17 -14.48 -9.13
N SER A 51 -5.08 -15.44 -8.94
CA SER A 51 -6.37 -15.18 -8.28
C SER A 51 -6.20 -15.12 -6.76
N THR A 52 -7.12 -14.42 -6.07
CA THR A 52 -7.11 -14.36 -4.61
C THR A 52 -7.29 -15.74 -3.97
N GLU A 53 -8.06 -16.64 -4.60
CA GLU A 53 -8.21 -18.02 -4.12
C GLU A 53 -6.89 -18.80 -4.20
N ARG A 54 -6.11 -18.59 -5.27
CA ARG A 54 -4.79 -19.21 -5.37
C ARG A 54 -3.85 -18.60 -4.33
N ILE A 55 -3.82 -17.28 -4.20
CA ILE A 55 -2.97 -16.59 -3.22
C ILE A 55 -3.27 -17.13 -1.82
N ARG A 56 -4.54 -17.22 -1.42
CA ARG A 56 -4.95 -17.80 -0.13
C ARG A 56 -4.56 -19.26 0.06
N ARG A 57 -4.41 -20.03 -1.02
CA ARG A 57 -4.00 -21.44 -0.95
C ARG A 57 -2.49 -21.60 -0.82
N GLU A 58 -1.72 -20.77 -1.53
CA GLU A 58 -0.26 -20.81 -1.52
C GLU A 58 0.34 -20.03 -0.34
N PHE A 59 -0.40 -19.06 0.20
CA PHE A 59 0.00 -18.17 1.28
C PHE A 59 -1.02 -18.20 2.41
N ASP A 60 -0.54 -18.13 3.66
CA ASP A 60 -1.38 -18.13 4.87
C ASP A 60 -1.96 -16.73 5.17
N PHE A 61 -2.53 -16.08 4.15
CA PHE A 61 -3.27 -14.81 4.28
C PHE A 61 -4.21 -14.59 3.09
N ASP A 62 -5.21 -13.74 3.29
CA ASP A 62 -6.15 -13.31 2.26
C ASP A 62 -6.01 -11.79 2.00
N PRO A 63 -5.46 -11.37 0.84
CA PRO A 63 -5.27 -9.95 0.54
C PRO A 63 -6.58 -9.15 0.43
N ALA A 64 -7.73 -9.80 0.25
CA ALA A 64 -9.02 -9.13 0.20
C ALA A 64 -9.62 -8.85 1.58
N ASN A 65 -9.33 -9.70 2.57
CA ASN A 65 -10.01 -9.72 3.86
C ASN A 65 -9.11 -9.36 5.04
N ASP A 66 -7.83 -9.72 4.98
CA ASP A 66 -6.89 -9.46 6.06
C ASP A 66 -6.32 -8.03 5.99
N ASP A 67 -5.81 -7.54 7.13
CA ASP A 67 -5.13 -6.26 7.19
C ASP A 67 -3.68 -6.39 6.69
N MET A 68 -3.44 -5.97 5.44
CA MET A 68 -2.11 -6.03 4.84
C MET A 68 -1.09 -5.11 5.51
N ALA A 69 -1.52 -4.11 6.29
CA ALA A 69 -0.60 -3.31 7.10
C ALA A 69 0.01 -4.11 8.27
N LEU A 70 -0.58 -5.27 8.62
CA LEU A 70 -0.08 -6.18 9.63
C LEU A 70 0.93 -7.21 9.10
N ARG A 71 1.19 -7.25 7.78
CA ARG A 71 2.24 -8.07 7.19
C ARG A 71 3.64 -7.59 7.59
N ASP A 72 4.53 -8.53 7.86
CA ASP A 72 5.89 -8.22 8.33
C ASP A 72 6.84 -7.82 7.19
N ARG A 73 6.64 -8.38 5.99
CA ARG A 73 7.48 -8.13 4.82
C ARG A 73 6.64 -8.00 3.53
N PRO A 74 5.85 -6.93 3.40
CA PRO A 74 4.92 -6.78 2.28
C PRO A 74 5.57 -6.86 0.89
N ALA A 75 6.79 -6.36 0.70
CA ALA A 75 7.48 -6.46 -0.59
C ALA A 75 7.93 -7.90 -0.89
N GLU A 76 8.36 -8.65 0.12
CA GLU A 76 8.69 -10.08 -0.03
C GLU A 76 7.43 -10.89 -0.34
N ASP A 77 6.32 -10.60 0.35
CA ASP A 77 5.02 -11.21 0.06
C ASP A 77 4.57 -10.92 -1.39
N LEU A 78 4.69 -9.67 -1.84
CA LEU A 78 4.34 -9.25 -3.20
C LEU A 78 5.22 -9.94 -4.26
N GLU A 79 6.54 -9.99 -4.01
CA GLU A 79 7.49 -10.70 -4.87
C GLU A 79 7.16 -12.19 -4.97
N ASN A 80 6.91 -12.85 -3.85
CA ASN A 80 6.57 -14.26 -3.80
C ASN A 80 5.26 -14.56 -4.57
N ILE A 81 4.23 -13.70 -4.44
CA ILE A 81 2.99 -13.86 -5.20
C ILE A 81 3.25 -13.79 -6.70
N TYR A 82 4.01 -12.80 -7.18
CA TYR A 82 4.33 -12.69 -8.60
C TYR A 82 5.20 -13.86 -9.08
N PHE A 83 6.09 -14.35 -8.22
CA PHE A 83 6.98 -15.47 -8.53
C PHE A 83 6.25 -16.81 -8.71
N LEU A 84 5.00 -16.96 -8.22
CA LEU A 84 4.14 -18.10 -8.57
C LEU A 84 3.98 -18.31 -10.08
N GLU A 85 4.17 -17.25 -10.87
CA GLU A 85 4.14 -17.28 -12.34
C GLU A 85 5.47 -16.82 -12.96
N ALA A 86 6.57 -16.95 -12.21
CA ALA A 86 7.91 -16.56 -12.63
C ALA A 86 8.02 -15.09 -13.08
N ILE A 87 7.18 -14.21 -12.53
CA ILE A 87 7.22 -12.78 -12.80
C ILE A 87 8.11 -12.12 -11.74
N PRO A 88 9.29 -11.60 -12.09
CA PRO A 88 10.17 -10.98 -11.10
C PRO A 88 9.57 -9.66 -10.60
N TYR A 89 9.63 -9.44 -9.30
CA TYR A 89 9.36 -8.13 -8.70
C TYR A 89 10.64 -7.60 -8.08
N HIS A 90 11.14 -6.52 -8.65
CA HIS A 90 12.28 -5.80 -8.10
C HIS A 90 11.88 -4.34 -8.05
N LYS A 91 12.49 -3.54 -7.18
CA LYS A 91 12.17 -2.11 -7.05
C LYS A 91 12.75 -1.27 -8.21
N THR A 92 12.84 -1.85 -9.41
CA THR A 92 13.19 -1.16 -10.65
C THR A 92 11.99 -0.39 -11.19
N ARG A 93 12.24 0.68 -11.93
CA ARG A 93 11.18 1.50 -12.54
C ARG A 93 10.21 0.68 -13.38
N GLU A 94 10.72 -0.28 -14.13
CA GLU A 94 9.91 -1.14 -15.00
C GLU A 94 8.94 -2.01 -14.20
N HIS A 95 9.43 -2.72 -13.19
CA HIS A 95 8.63 -3.64 -12.39
C HIS A 95 7.63 -2.91 -11.49
N VAL A 96 8.04 -1.78 -10.90
CA VAL A 96 7.13 -0.89 -10.16
C VAL A 96 6.09 -0.32 -11.10
N GLY A 97 6.49 0.14 -12.29
CA GLY A 97 5.58 0.67 -13.31
C GLY A 97 4.52 -0.36 -13.72
N ARG A 98 4.91 -1.62 -13.95
CA ARG A 98 3.95 -2.72 -14.23
C ARG A 98 2.91 -2.86 -13.12
N THR A 99 3.34 -2.84 -11.86
CA THR A 99 2.45 -2.97 -10.70
C THR A 99 1.50 -1.78 -10.62
N VAL A 100 2.05 -0.55 -10.60
CA VAL A 100 1.27 0.68 -10.47
C VAL A 100 0.27 0.85 -11.61
N ASN A 101 0.65 0.53 -12.86
CA ASN A 101 -0.25 0.59 -14.01
C ASN A 101 -1.35 -0.47 -13.97
N SER A 102 -1.22 -1.50 -13.14
CA SER A 102 -2.22 -2.56 -12.95
C SER A 102 -3.14 -2.30 -11.76
N LEU A 103 -2.83 -1.29 -10.93
CA LEU A 103 -3.63 -0.95 -9.75
C LEU A 103 -4.96 -0.31 -10.16
N ASP A 104 -6.01 -0.66 -9.42
CA ASP A 104 -7.27 0.05 -9.46
C ASP A 104 -7.29 1.17 -8.43
N PHE A 105 -7.06 2.41 -8.89
CA PHE A 105 -7.07 3.58 -8.01
C PHE A 105 -8.43 3.85 -7.37
N SER A 106 -9.54 3.41 -7.98
CA SER A 106 -10.86 3.51 -7.35
C SER A 106 -10.94 2.59 -6.13
N ILE A 107 -10.41 1.37 -6.22
CA ILE A 107 -10.33 0.46 -5.06
C ILE A 107 -9.38 1.02 -4.00
N ILE A 108 -8.23 1.58 -4.40
CA ILE A 108 -7.30 2.21 -3.45
C ILE A 108 -8.01 3.31 -2.65
N GLN A 109 -8.68 4.23 -3.33
CA GLN A 109 -9.32 5.40 -2.70
C GLN A 109 -10.57 5.03 -1.89
N ASN A 110 -11.42 4.16 -2.42
CA ASN A 110 -12.74 3.90 -1.83
C ASN A 110 -12.75 2.70 -0.87
N GLN A 111 -11.76 1.82 -0.93
CA GLN A 111 -11.72 0.60 -0.12
C GLN A 111 -10.45 0.55 0.73
N VAL A 112 -9.28 0.51 0.10
CA VAL A 112 -8.01 0.32 0.84
C VAL A 112 -7.76 1.47 1.82
N ALA A 113 -8.01 2.71 1.39
CA ALA A 113 -7.85 3.90 2.21
C ALA A 113 -8.78 3.95 3.44
N THR A 114 -9.87 3.17 3.44
CA THR A 114 -10.77 3.05 4.60
C THR A 114 -10.24 2.05 5.65
N LYS A 115 -9.39 1.10 5.23
CA LYS A 115 -8.77 0.08 6.09
C LYS A 115 -7.41 0.53 6.61
N ILE A 116 -6.61 1.19 5.77
CA ILE A 116 -5.24 1.62 6.11
C ILE A 116 -5.22 3.12 6.44
N SER A 117 -5.06 3.43 7.73
CA SER A 117 -5.22 4.79 8.28
C SER A 117 -4.38 5.86 7.59
N ASP A 118 -3.07 5.60 7.36
CA ASP A 118 -2.19 6.58 6.71
C ASP A 118 -2.53 6.82 5.24
N LEU A 119 -2.95 5.78 4.51
CA LEU A 119 -3.44 5.95 3.14
C LEU A 119 -4.73 6.76 3.12
N GLY A 120 -5.65 6.50 4.05
CA GLY A 120 -6.85 7.33 4.25
C GLY A 120 -6.51 8.80 4.54
N LYS A 121 -5.49 9.04 5.37
CA LYS A 121 -5.01 10.40 5.64
C LYS A 121 -4.42 11.05 4.38
N LEU A 122 -3.64 10.30 3.60
CA LEU A 122 -3.08 10.79 2.34
C LEU A 122 -4.18 11.21 1.37
N VAL A 123 -5.16 10.32 1.12
CA VAL A 123 -6.28 10.59 0.21
C VAL A 123 -7.01 11.86 0.63
N ARG A 124 -7.37 12.01 1.91
CA ARG A 124 -8.05 13.21 2.42
C ARG A 124 -7.23 14.50 2.26
N VAL A 125 -5.90 14.41 2.36
CA VAL A 125 -5.02 15.58 2.19
C VAL A 125 -4.90 15.97 0.71
N ILE A 126 -4.82 15.01 -0.20
CA ILE A 126 -4.60 15.28 -1.63
C ILE A 126 -5.90 15.55 -2.40
N GLU A 127 -7.01 14.96 -2.00
CA GLU A 127 -8.30 15.05 -2.72
C GLU A 127 -8.77 16.50 -2.98
N PRO A 128 -8.71 17.43 -2.01
CA PRO A 128 -9.07 18.82 -2.26
C PRO A 128 -8.23 19.52 -3.35
N PHE A 129 -6.96 19.13 -3.52
CA PHE A 129 -6.10 19.71 -4.56
C PHE A 129 -6.57 19.35 -5.96
N PHE A 130 -7.15 18.17 -6.14
CA PHE A 130 -7.62 17.69 -7.44
C PHE A 130 -9.07 18.05 -7.73
N GLN A 131 -9.87 18.36 -6.70
CA GLN A 131 -11.25 18.88 -6.89
C GLN A 131 -11.30 20.39 -7.15
N ALA A 132 -10.20 21.11 -6.89
CA ALA A 132 -10.09 22.56 -7.13
C ALA A 132 -9.58 22.92 -8.55
N LEU A 133 -9.40 21.92 -9.42
CA LEU A 133 -9.06 22.06 -10.85
C LEU A 133 -10.31 21.85 -11.71
#